data_AF-A0AAN6SMI2-F1
#
_entry.id   AF-A0AAN6SMI2-F1
#
_cell.length_a   1.000
_cell.length_b   1.000
_cell.length_c   1.000
_cell.angle_alpha   90.00
_cell.angle_beta   90.00
_cell.angle_gamma   90.00
#
_symmetry.space_group_name_H-M   'P 1'
#
loop_
_entity.id
_entity.type
_entity.pdbx_description
1 polymer ?
#
loop_
_entity_poly.entity_id
_entity_poly.type
_entity_poly.pdbx_seq_one_letter_code
_entity_poly.pdbx_strand_id
1 'polypeptide(L)'
;MKLTTLLPAALLPLSVLAAPVSEEPAAEGLAARDALDVLAKRRDVQCGIYGDVNCRTGPGTGYKSVHVIPNGAIFTFTCVKSGECITVGGIVNCGWDYIPKVWGGCYVNGHYTGRECTQAALGWC
;
A
#
# COMPACT_ATOMS: atom_id res chain seq x y z
N MET A 1 22.79 51.48 71.18
CA MET A 1 23.67 51.16 70.04
C MET A 1 23.95 49.68 70.04
N LYS A 2 23.73 49.02 68.88
CA LYS A 2 24.51 47.87 68.35
C LYS A 2 24.47 46.55 69.11
N LEU A 3 24.47 45.39 68.46
CA LEU A 3 24.00 44.96 67.15
C LEU A 3 23.98 43.42 67.25
N THR A 4 22.94 42.84 66.68
CA THR A 4 22.60 41.43 66.60
C THR A 4 23.72 40.55 66.04
N THR A 5 23.91 39.38 66.65
CA THR A 5 24.76 38.27 66.19
C THR A 5 24.18 37.59 64.95
N LEU A 6 24.96 37.48 63.87
CA LEU A 6 24.69 36.61 62.72
C LEU A 6 26.01 36.06 62.17
N LEU A 7 26.13 34.74 62.09
CA LEU A 7 27.08 34.04 61.24
C LEU A 7 26.32 32.92 60.50
N PRO A 8 26.44 32.78 59.16
CA PRO A 8 25.60 31.92 58.36
C PRO A 8 26.20 30.52 58.21
N ALA A 9 25.35 29.49 58.27
CA ALA A 9 25.68 28.14 57.80
C ALA A 9 24.86 27.86 56.53
N ALA A 10 25.57 27.61 55.45
CA ALA A 10 25.05 27.42 54.11
C ALA A 10 24.68 25.95 53.84
N LEU A 11 23.71 25.79 52.91
CA LEU A 11 23.43 24.67 52.01
C LEU A 11 23.06 23.29 52.59
N LEU A 12 21.89 22.79 52.16
CA LEU A 12 21.60 21.40 51.71
C LEU A 12 20.16 21.35 51.11
N PRO A 13 19.77 20.34 50.31
CA PRO A 13 19.26 20.55 48.95
C PRO A 13 17.80 20.14 48.71
N LEU A 14 17.33 20.62 47.56
CA LEU A 14 16.29 20.14 46.64
C LEU A 14 15.04 19.42 47.20
N SER A 15 13.95 20.16 47.04
CA SER A 15 12.54 19.78 46.91
C SER A 15 12.31 18.38 46.32
N VAL A 16 11.58 17.54 47.08
CA VAL A 16 10.89 16.36 46.55
C VAL A 16 9.39 16.62 46.68
N LEU A 17 8.73 16.85 45.54
CA LEU A 17 7.28 16.70 45.38
C LEU A 17 7.09 15.89 44.10
N ALA A 18 7.14 14.57 44.25
CA ALA A 18 6.71 13.64 43.22
C ALA A 18 5.17 13.67 43.20
N ALA A 19 4.60 14.45 42.29
CA ALA A 19 3.25 14.19 41.79
C ALA A 19 3.39 13.21 40.61
N PRO A 20 2.63 12.09 40.56
CA PRO A 20 2.64 11.23 39.38
C PRO A 20 2.09 12.06 38.21
N VAL A 21 2.96 12.30 37.23
CA VAL A 21 2.55 12.86 35.95
C VAL A 21 1.62 11.82 35.32
N SER A 22 0.49 12.27 34.78
CA SER A 22 -0.33 11.45 33.90
C SER A 22 0.49 11.07 32.68
N GLU A 23 1.16 9.91 32.73
CA GLU A 23 1.63 9.20 31.54
C GLU A 23 0.44 8.40 31.00
N GLU A 24 -0.42 9.05 30.21
CA GLU A 24 -1.17 8.31 29.19
C GLU A 24 -0.17 7.98 28.07
N PRO A 25 0.13 6.70 27.82
CA PRO A 25 1.04 6.32 26.76
C PRO A 25 0.39 6.63 25.41
N ALA A 26 0.72 7.78 24.84
CA ALA A 26 0.53 8.06 23.43
C ALA A 26 1.55 7.25 22.60
N ALA A 27 1.43 5.92 22.61
CA ALA A 27 2.34 5.02 21.89
C ALA A 27 1.65 3.84 21.18
N GLU A 28 0.31 3.85 21.04
CA GLU A 28 -0.41 2.79 20.30
C GLU A 28 -0.94 3.23 18.92
N GLY A 29 -0.63 4.45 18.48
CA GLY A 29 -1.15 4.98 17.21
C GLY A 29 -0.29 4.73 15.98
N LEU A 30 1.02 4.52 16.11
CA LEU A 30 1.94 4.50 14.96
C LEU A 30 2.09 3.12 14.31
N ALA A 31 2.15 2.05 15.11
CA ALA A 31 2.28 0.68 14.59
C ALA A 31 0.98 0.18 13.91
N ALA A 32 -0.18 0.54 14.46
CA ALA A 32 -1.47 0.19 13.86
C ALA A 32 -1.72 0.91 12.53
N ARG A 33 -1.27 2.18 12.41
CA ARG A 33 -1.37 2.95 11.17
C ARG A 33 -0.48 2.38 10.06
N ASP A 34 0.72 1.94 10.40
CA ASP A 34 1.66 1.35 9.44
C ASP A 34 1.20 -0.03 8.99
N ALA A 35 0.69 -0.86 9.91
CA ALA A 35 0.05 -2.13 9.55
C ALA A 35 -1.20 -1.92 8.69
N LEU A 36 -2.01 -0.88 8.96
CA LEU A 36 -3.16 -0.55 8.13
C LEU A 36 -2.74 0.05 6.77
N ASP A 37 -1.68 0.84 6.68
CA ASP A 37 -1.13 1.34 5.40
C ASP A 37 -0.55 0.19 4.57
N VAL A 38 0.13 -0.77 5.20
CA VAL A 38 0.65 -2.00 4.56
C VAL A 38 -0.49 -2.92 4.11
N LEU A 39 -1.54 -3.10 4.92
CA LEU A 39 -2.74 -3.87 4.56
C LEU A 39 -3.66 -3.14 3.57
N ALA A 40 -3.65 -1.79 3.57
CA ALA A 40 -4.38 -0.95 2.63
C ALA A 40 -3.60 -0.72 1.32
N LYS A 41 -2.32 -1.10 1.25
CA LYS A 41 -1.50 -1.00 0.03
C LYS A 41 -1.85 -2.07 -1.00
N ARG A 42 -3.14 -2.22 -1.33
CA ARG A 42 -3.48 -2.58 -2.71
C ARG A 42 -2.99 -1.42 -3.56
N ARG A 43 -1.83 -1.61 -4.19
CA ARG A 43 -1.15 -0.52 -4.90
C ARG A 43 -1.93 -0.27 -6.17
N ASP A 44 -2.50 0.92 -6.28
CA ASP A 44 -2.86 1.50 -7.57
C ASP A 44 -1.55 1.70 -8.35
N VAL A 45 -1.23 0.77 -9.26
CA VAL A 45 -0.05 0.84 -10.12
C VAL A 45 -0.51 1.26 -11.51
N GLN A 46 0.09 2.32 -12.06
CA GLN A 46 -0.14 2.68 -13.46
C GLN A 46 0.73 1.80 -14.35
N CYS A 47 0.10 1.09 -15.29
CA CYS A 47 0.81 0.23 -16.21
C CYS A 47 0.41 0.50 -17.65
N GLY A 48 1.40 0.42 -18.54
CA GLY A 48 1.16 0.42 -19.99
C GLY A 48 0.59 -0.90 -20.48
N ILE A 49 -0.12 -0.86 -21.61
CA ILE A 49 -0.57 -2.02 -22.37
C ILE A 49 0.33 -2.23 -23.59
N TYR A 50 0.73 -3.47 -23.85
CA TYR A 50 1.46 -3.88 -25.04
C TYR A 50 0.58 -4.76 -25.93
N GLY A 51 0.43 -4.37 -27.19
CA GLY A 51 -0.51 -5.00 -28.13
C GLY A 51 -1.97 -4.62 -27.88
N ASP A 52 -2.82 -4.82 -28.88
CA ASP A 52 -4.26 -4.66 -28.70
C ASP A 52 -4.81 -5.87 -27.94
N VAL A 53 -5.47 -5.62 -26.80
CA VAL A 53 -5.88 -6.70 -25.88
C VAL A 53 -7.32 -6.56 -25.43
N ASN A 54 -8.00 -7.69 -25.26
CA ASN A 54 -9.35 -7.72 -24.70
C ASN A 54 -9.31 -7.51 -23.18
N CYS A 55 -10.07 -6.54 -22.69
CA CYS A 55 -10.40 -6.45 -21.27
C CYS A 55 -11.63 -7.30 -20.98
N ARG A 56 -11.49 -8.27 -20.08
CA ARG A 56 -12.49 -9.34 -19.88
C ARG A 56 -13.13 -9.29 -18.50
N THR A 57 -14.35 -9.79 -18.38
CA THR A 57 -15.08 -9.83 -17.09
C THR A 57 -14.48 -10.81 -16.07
N GLY A 58 -13.54 -11.67 -16.48
CA GLY A 58 -12.86 -12.60 -15.59
C GLY A 58 -11.51 -13.07 -16.15
N PRO A 59 -10.76 -13.87 -15.38
CA PRO A 59 -9.37 -14.20 -15.66
C PRO A 59 -9.26 -15.37 -16.66
N GLY A 60 -9.69 -15.15 -17.90
CA GLY A 60 -9.66 -16.15 -18.97
C GLY A 60 -10.21 -15.64 -20.30
N THR A 61 -9.80 -16.24 -21.40
CA THR A 61 -10.23 -15.90 -22.76
C THR A 61 -11.67 -16.30 -23.05
N GLY A 62 -12.23 -17.23 -22.29
CA GLY A 62 -13.65 -17.60 -22.32
C GLY A 62 -14.60 -16.56 -21.70
N TYR A 63 -14.08 -15.61 -20.92
CA TYR A 63 -14.89 -14.53 -20.33
C TYR A 63 -15.23 -13.45 -21.37
N LYS A 64 -16.41 -12.84 -21.22
CA LYS A 64 -16.88 -11.76 -22.10
C LYS A 64 -15.85 -10.63 -22.18
N SER A 65 -15.51 -10.23 -23.39
CA SER A 65 -14.76 -8.98 -23.64
C SER A 65 -15.72 -7.80 -23.47
N VAL A 66 -15.39 -6.86 -22.59
CA VAL A 66 -16.15 -5.62 -22.39
C VAL A 66 -15.56 -4.46 -23.18
N HIS A 67 -14.28 -4.55 -23.55
CA HIS A 67 -13.57 -3.55 -24.33
C HIS A 67 -12.32 -4.15 -24.97
N VAL A 68 -11.88 -3.58 -26.10
CA VAL A 68 -10.53 -3.81 -26.65
C VAL A 68 -9.68 -2.60 -26.29
N ILE A 69 -8.63 -2.81 -25.53
CA ILE A 69 -7.69 -1.78 -25.12
C ILE A 69 -6.60 -1.66 -26.19
N PRO A 70 -6.38 -0.47 -26.78
CA PRO A 70 -5.34 -0.30 -27.78
C PRO A 70 -3.94 -0.32 -27.15
N ASN A 71 -2.95 -0.77 -27.94
CA ASN A 71 -1.54 -0.71 -27.57
C ASN A 71 -1.11 0.69 -27.11
N GLY A 72 -0.31 0.76 -26.04
CA GLY A 72 0.23 2.00 -25.48
C GLY A 72 -0.70 2.73 -24.52
N ALA A 73 -1.94 2.28 -24.33
CA ALA A 73 -2.82 2.84 -23.31
C ALA A 73 -2.27 2.59 -21.89
N ILE A 74 -2.54 3.50 -20.96
CA ILE A 74 -2.11 3.41 -19.56
C ILE A 74 -3.34 3.33 -18.66
N PHE A 75 -3.37 2.34 -17.77
CA PHE A 75 -4.44 2.15 -16.79
C PHE A 75 -3.89 1.95 -15.38
N THR A 76 -4.73 2.23 -14.40
CA THR A 76 -4.48 1.84 -13.01
C THR A 76 -4.92 0.40 -12.78
N PHE A 77 -3.99 -0.44 -12.41
CA PHE A 77 -4.20 -1.81 -11.96
C PHE A 77 -4.05 -1.90 -10.45
N THR A 78 -4.76 -2.84 -9.82
CA THR A 78 -4.80 -2.88 -8.34
C THR A 78 -4.50 -4.23 -7.72
N CYS A 79 -4.62 -5.31 -8.49
CA CYS A 79 -4.31 -6.66 -8.04
C CYS A 79 -4.20 -7.62 -9.23
N VAL A 80 -3.64 -8.81 -9.01
CA VAL A 80 -3.56 -9.91 -9.97
C VAL A 80 -4.45 -11.05 -9.49
N LYS A 81 -5.18 -11.70 -10.40
CA LYS A 81 -5.92 -12.93 -10.13
C LYS A 81 -5.36 -14.08 -10.97
N SER A 82 -5.17 -15.26 -10.39
CA SER A 82 -4.81 -16.45 -11.16
C SER A 82 -6.00 -16.90 -12.03
N GLY A 83 -5.72 -17.36 -13.25
CA GLY A 83 -6.74 -17.87 -14.16
C GLY A 83 -6.15 -18.69 -15.29
N GLU A 84 -6.76 -18.60 -16.48
CA GLU A 84 -6.26 -19.30 -17.67
C GLU A 84 -4.82 -18.88 -17.99
N CYS A 85 -3.94 -19.87 -18.16
CA CYS A 85 -2.57 -19.64 -18.55
C CYS A 85 -2.46 -19.38 -20.05
N ILE A 86 -1.91 -18.22 -20.40
CA ILE A 86 -1.67 -17.83 -21.79
C ILE A 86 -0.20 -18.06 -22.13
N THR A 87 0.06 -18.62 -23.31
CA THR A 87 1.42 -18.83 -23.82
C THR A 87 1.69 -17.93 -25.01
N VAL A 88 2.66 -17.03 -24.90
CA VAL A 88 3.10 -16.14 -25.98
C VAL A 88 4.61 -16.31 -26.14
N GLY A 89 5.07 -16.65 -27.36
CA GLY A 89 6.50 -16.84 -27.62
C GLY A 89 7.17 -17.92 -26.75
N GLY A 90 6.41 -18.92 -26.28
CA GLY A 90 6.89 -19.97 -25.38
C GLY A 90 6.92 -19.59 -23.89
N ILE A 91 6.56 -18.34 -23.54
CA ILE A 91 6.49 -17.88 -22.15
C ILE A 91 5.05 -18.04 -21.66
N VAL A 92 4.86 -18.61 -20.47
CA VAL A 92 3.55 -18.84 -19.85
C VAL A 92 3.26 -17.75 -18.81
N ASN A 93 2.05 -17.18 -18.84
CA ASN A 93 1.57 -16.26 -17.80
C ASN A 93 0.12 -16.62 -17.43
N CYS A 94 -0.10 -16.93 -16.16
CA CYS A 94 -1.42 -17.31 -15.62
C CYS A 94 -2.06 -16.18 -14.79
N GLY A 95 -1.38 -15.05 -14.66
CA GLY A 95 -1.84 -13.87 -13.95
C GLY A 95 -2.72 -12.99 -14.83
N TRP A 96 -3.80 -12.50 -14.25
CA TRP A 96 -4.74 -11.58 -14.86
C TRP A 96 -4.84 -10.33 -14.01
N ASP A 97 -4.30 -9.23 -14.52
CA ASP A 97 -4.22 -7.94 -13.84
C ASP A 97 -5.57 -7.23 -13.94
N TYR A 98 -6.02 -6.68 -12.81
CA TYR A 98 -7.36 -6.11 -12.69
C TYR A 98 -7.37 -4.58 -12.78
N ILE A 99 -8.23 -4.05 -13.66
CA ILE A 99 -8.51 -2.63 -13.82
C ILE A 99 -9.89 -2.33 -13.20
N PRO A 100 -10.00 -1.72 -12.02
CA PRO A 100 -11.29 -1.56 -11.32
C PRO A 100 -12.16 -0.40 -11.82
N LYS A 101 -11.55 0.68 -12.34
CA LYS A 101 -12.22 1.99 -12.49
C LYS A 101 -12.98 2.17 -13.82
N VAL A 102 -12.84 1.25 -14.76
CA VAL A 102 -13.42 1.37 -16.10
C VAL A 102 -14.26 0.15 -16.46
N TRP A 103 -15.34 0.37 -17.21
CA TRP A 103 -16.22 -0.68 -17.75
C TRP A 103 -16.79 -1.67 -16.73
N GLY A 104 -16.97 -1.25 -15.48
CA GLY A 104 -17.45 -2.12 -14.39
C GLY A 104 -16.38 -3.06 -13.83
N GLY A 105 -15.11 -2.84 -14.17
CA GLY A 105 -14.00 -3.66 -13.76
C GLY A 105 -13.72 -4.78 -14.76
N CYS A 106 -12.45 -4.96 -15.13
CA CYS A 106 -12.06 -6.03 -16.05
C CYS A 106 -10.61 -6.47 -15.88
N TYR A 107 -10.28 -7.59 -16.50
CA TYR A 107 -9.02 -8.29 -16.37
C TYR A 107 -8.29 -8.33 -17.71
N VAL A 108 -6.97 -8.17 -17.66
CA VAL A 108 -6.04 -8.31 -18.80
C VAL A 108 -4.96 -9.30 -18.39
N ASN A 109 -4.60 -10.25 -19.25
CA ASN A 109 -3.52 -11.18 -18.92
C ASN A 109 -2.17 -10.44 -18.82
N GLY A 110 -1.34 -10.81 -17.84
CA GLY A 110 -0.08 -10.12 -17.54
C GLY A 110 0.98 -10.18 -18.65
N HIS A 111 0.78 -10.95 -19.73
CA HIS A 111 1.61 -10.85 -20.94
C HIS A 111 1.51 -9.48 -21.63
N TYR A 112 0.38 -8.81 -21.48
CA TYR A 112 0.08 -7.56 -22.18
C TYR A 112 0.24 -6.32 -21.30
N THR A 113 0.69 -6.47 -20.07
CA THR A 113 0.86 -5.36 -19.13
C THR A 113 2.32 -4.99 -18.95
N GLY A 114 2.52 -3.73 -18.56
CA GLY A 114 3.82 -3.16 -18.20
C GLY A 114 4.59 -4.01 -17.20
N ARG A 115 5.93 -3.97 -17.28
CA ARG A 115 6.80 -4.69 -16.34
C ARG A 115 6.66 -4.24 -14.88
N GLU A 116 6.08 -3.07 -14.67
CA GLU A 116 5.68 -2.50 -13.38
C GLU A 116 4.47 -3.22 -12.78
N CYS A 117 3.61 -3.84 -13.59
CA CYS A 117 2.44 -4.64 -13.20
C CYS A 117 2.82 -6.07 -12.80
N THR A 118 3.80 -6.23 -11.92
CA THR A 118 4.10 -7.55 -11.37
C THR A 118 3.12 -7.92 -10.25
N GLN A 119 2.91 -9.21 -10.03
CA GLN A 119 2.18 -9.72 -8.88
C GLN A 119 2.73 -9.19 -7.54
N ALA A 120 4.04 -8.97 -7.43
CA ALA A 120 4.65 -8.38 -6.24
C ALA A 120 4.30 -6.89 -6.08
N ALA A 121 4.12 -6.16 -7.18
CA ALA A 121 3.75 -4.75 -7.17
C ALA A 121 2.25 -4.56 -6.89
N LEU A 122 1.40 -5.39 -7.49
CA LEU A 122 -0.06 -5.31 -7.44
C LEU A 122 -0.66 -6.04 -6.23
N GLY A 123 -0.05 -7.14 -5.79
CA GLY A 123 -0.65 -8.06 -4.84
C GLY A 123 -1.73 -8.96 -5.46
N TRP A 124 -2.26 -9.90 -4.68
CA TRP A 124 -3.35 -10.78 -5.10
C TRP A 124 -4.71 -10.10 -4.96
N CYS A 125 -5.61 -10.38 -5.91
CA CYS A 125 -7.04 -10.30 -5.70
C CYS A 125 -7.48 -11.55 -4.91
#